data_AF-A0A6V8D1H3-F1
#
_entry.id   AF-A0A6V8D1H3-F1
#
_cell.length_a   1.000
_cell.length_b   1.000
_cell.length_c   1.000
_cell.angle_alpha   90.00
_cell.angle_beta   90.00
_cell.angle_gamma   90.00
#
_symmetry.space_group_name_H-M   'P 1'
#
loop_
_entity.id
_entity.type
_entity.pdbx_description
1 polymer ?
#
loop_
_entity_poly.entity_id
_entity_poly.type
_entity_poly.pdbx_seq_one_letter_code
_entity_poly.pdbx_strand_id
1 'polypeptide(L)' 'MARQLLQQCTHCQDWTLERICPKCGSAANAAAPLKWSPEDQRANIRRKMYNVESPEWTAALPELESLDEMRLQILEEE' A
#
# COMPACT_ATOMS: atom_id res chain seq x y z
N MET A 1 -5.16 -10.86 20.51
CA MET A 1 -4.64 -9.91 19.50
C MET A 1 -5.14 -8.52 19.88
N ALA A 2 -4.25 -7.57 20.17
CA ALA A 2 -4.66 -6.20 20.44
C ALA A 2 -5.36 -5.66 19.19
N ARG A 3 -6.65 -5.29 19.31
CA ARG A 3 -7.37 -4.67 18.20
C ARG A 3 -6.84 -3.26 18.03
N GLN A 4 -6.41 -2.92 16.82
CA GLN A 4 -6.08 -1.55 16.51
C GLN A 4 -7.33 -0.67 16.68
N LEU A 5 -7.19 0.40 17.48
CA LEU A 5 -8.28 1.34 17.74
C LEU A 5 -8.45 2.34 16.60
N LEU A 6 -7.34 2.87 16.08
CA LEU A 6 -7.36 3.85 15.01
C LEU A 6 -7.81 3.23 13.67
N GLN A 7 -8.90 3.74 13.12
CA GLN A 7 -9.44 3.38 11.81
C GLN A 7 -9.29 4.55 10.83
N GLN A 8 -9.27 4.23 9.54
CA GLN A 8 -9.30 5.19 8.45
C GLN A 8 -10.48 4.85 7.52
N CYS A 9 -11.20 5.88 7.12
CA CYS A 9 -12.30 5.79 6.17
C CYS A 9 -11.79 5.38 4.78
N THR A 10 -12.42 4.38 4.14
CA THR A 10 -12.03 3.93 2.80
C THR A 10 -12.42 4.90 1.68
N HIS A 11 -13.33 5.84 1.94
CA HIS A 11 -13.85 6.78 0.95
C HIS A 11 -13.21 8.17 1.06
N CYS A 12 -13.34 8.82 2.23
CA CYS A 12 -12.84 10.18 2.45
C CYS A 12 -11.48 10.24 3.14
N GLN A 13 -10.89 9.10 3.51
CA GLN A 13 -9.57 8.98 4.15
C GLN A 13 -9.44 9.68 5.52
N ASP A 14 -10.56 10.15 6.11
CA ASP A 14 -10.58 10.69 7.47
C ASP A 14 -10.36 9.61 8.53
N TRP A 15 -9.80 10.04 9.65
CA TRP A 15 -9.46 9.21 10.79
C TRP A 15 -10.62 9.14 11.79
N THR A 16 -10.85 7.97 12.35
CA THR A 16 -11.88 7.75 13.36
C THR A 16 -11.49 6.61 14.29
N LEU A 17 -12.10 6.56 15.48
CA LEU A 17 -12.01 5.41 16.40
C LEU A 17 -13.21 4.46 16.24
N GLU A 18 -14.18 4.83 15.41
CA GLU A 18 -15.38 4.06 15.13
C GLU A 18 -15.24 3.25 13.84
N ARG A 19 -16.12 2.26 13.67
CA ARG A 19 -16.19 1.43 12.45
C ARG A 19 -16.91 2.11 11.29
N ILE A 20 -17.60 3.21 11.57
CA ILE A 20 -18.36 4.01 10.60
C ILE A 20 -17.75 5.41 10.62
N CYS A 21 -17.52 5.98 9.43
CA CYS A 21 -16.98 7.32 9.33
C CYS A 21 -18.04 8.36 9.74
N PRO A 22 -17.78 9.23 10.73
CA PRO A 22 -18.76 10.24 11.16
C PRO A 22 -19.00 11.34 10.13
N LYS A 23 -18.09 11.51 9.16
CA LYS A 23 -18.19 12.55 8.12
C LYS A 23 -18.99 12.13 6.90
N CYS A 24 -18.86 10.87 6.46
CA CYS A 24 -19.47 10.40 5.21
C CYS A 24 -20.31 9.12 5.35
N GLY A 25 -20.33 8.48 6.52
CA GLY A 25 -21.13 7.29 6.79
C GLY A 25 -20.60 5.98 6.19
N SER A 26 -19.50 5.98 5.43
CA SER A 26 -18.92 4.75 4.89
C SER A 26 -18.14 3.95 5.96
N ALA A 27 -17.78 2.72 5.63
CA ALA A 27 -16.97 1.88 6.51
C ALA A 27 -15.57 2.46 6.73
N ALA A 28 -15.09 2.36 7.97
CA ALA A 28 -13.72 2.65 8.34
C ALA A 28 -13.00 1.35 8.72
N ASN A 29 -11.80 1.17 8.18
CA ASN A 29 -10.96 -0.02 8.38
C ASN A 29 -9.73 0.30 9.20
N ALA A 30 -9.09 -0.73 9.76
CA ALA A 30 -7.89 -0.57 10.56
C ALA A 30 -6.82 0.15 9.74
N ALA A 31 -6.29 1.25 10.30
CA ALA A 31 -5.42 2.13 9.54
C ALA A 31 -3.96 1.66 9.46
N ALA A 32 -3.56 0.70 10.29
CA ALA A 32 -2.17 0.25 10.26
C ALA A 32 -1.98 -0.63 9.03
N PRO A 33 -0.83 -0.48 8.35
CA PRO A 33 -0.48 -1.37 7.26
C PRO A 33 -0.34 -2.80 7.79
N LEU A 34 -0.65 -3.76 6.92
CA LEU A 34 -0.36 -5.16 7.21
C LEU A 34 1.16 -5.34 7.28
N LYS A 35 1.65 -5.94 8.36
CA LYS A 35 3.07 -6.27 8.49
C LYS A 35 3.48 -7.23 7.37
N TRP A 36 4.48 -6.86 6.60
CA TRP A 36 5.09 -7.73 5.60
C TRP A 36 5.96 -8.81 6.27
N SER A 37 5.96 -10.03 5.71
CA SER A 37 6.80 -11.15 6.14
C SER A 37 7.23 -11.96 4.90
N PRO A 38 8.50 -12.40 4.83
CA PRO A 38 8.97 -13.29 3.76
C PRO A 38 8.18 -14.61 3.69
N GLU A 39 7.78 -15.14 4.84
CA GLU A 39 7.09 -16.42 4.99
C GLU A 39 5.56 -16.33 4.80
N ASP A 40 5.04 -15.18 4.34
CA ASP A 40 3.60 -14.92 4.28
C ASP A 40 2.83 -15.94 3.42
N GLN A 41 2.26 -16.93 4.11
CA GLN A 41 1.50 -18.02 3.51
C GLN A 41 0.28 -17.57 2.72
N ARG A 42 -0.22 -16.34 2.96
CA ARG A 42 -1.41 -15.78 2.29
C ARG A 42 -1.05 -14.82 1.16
N ALA A 43 0.24 -14.67 0.84
CA ALA A 43 0.69 -13.78 -0.24
C ALA A 43 0.07 -14.17 -1.60
N ASN A 44 -0.08 -15.46 -1.89
CA ASN A 44 -0.71 -15.95 -3.12
C ASN A 44 -2.17 -15.47 -3.28
N ILE A 45 -2.96 -15.50 -2.20
CA ILE A 45 -4.36 -15.04 -2.21
C ILE A 45 -4.41 -13.54 -2.48
N ARG A 46 -3.55 -12.75 -1.82
CA ARG A 46 -3.51 -11.30 -2.06
C ARG A 46 -3.06 -10.96 -3.47
N ARG A 47 -2.05 -11.64 -4.02
CA ARG A 47 -1.61 -11.43 -5.41
C ARG A 47 -2.74 -11.67 -6.42
N LYS A 48 -3.55 -12.71 -6.21
CA LYS A 48 -4.75 -12.97 -7.03
C LYS A 48 -5.83 -11.90 -6.86
N MET A 49 -6.10 -11.48 -5.62
CA MET A 49 -7.09 -10.44 -5.33
C MET A 49 -6.77 -9.10 -6.01
N TYR A 50 -5.49 -8.72 -6.03
CA TYR A 50 -5.03 -7.47 -6.65
C TYR A 50 -4.63 -7.63 -8.13
N ASN A 51 -4.81 -8.82 -8.71
CA ASN A 51 -4.46 -9.12 -10.10
C ASN A 51 -3.04 -8.67 -10.50
N VAL A 52 -2.07 -8.93 -9.61
CA VAL A 52 -0.68 -8.43 -9.70
C VAL A 52 0.06 -8.99 -10.94
N GLU A 53 -0.39 -10.12 -11.47
CA GLU A 53 0.20 -10.77 -12.65
C GLU A 53 -0.27 -10.17 -13.99
N SER A 54 -1.18 -9.19 -13.95
CA SER A 54 -1.71 -8.56 -15.15
C SER A 54 -0.74 -7.54 -15.78
N PRO A 55 -0.72 -7.42 -17.12
CA PRO A 55 0.15 -6.45 -17.80
C PRO A 55 -0.21 -5.01 -17.40
N GLU A 56 -1.48 -4.72 -17.12
CA GLU A 56 -1.92 -3.41 -16.64
C GLU A 56 -1.31 -3.06 -15.28
N TRP A 57 -1.19 -4.04 -14.38
CA TRP A 57 -0.54 -3.83 -13.09
C TRP A 57 0.95 -3.51 -13.26
N THR A 58 1.65 -4.24 -14.15
CA THR A 58 3.07 -3.98 -14.41
C THR A 58 3.32 -2.62 -15.05
N ALA A 59 2.41 -2.16 -15.92
CA ALA A 59 2.50 -0.85 -16.55
C ALA A 59 2.21 0.32 -15.58
N ALA A 60 1.52 0.05 -14.48
CA ALA A 60 1.24 1.05 -13.44
C ALA A 60 2.39 1.22 -12.43
N LEU A 61 3.45 0.40 -12.52
CA LEU A 61 4.59 0.52 -11.64
C LEU A 61 5.38 1.79 -11.96
N PRO A 62 5.91 2.48 -10.93
CA PRO A 62 6.78 3.62 -11.17
C PRO A 62 8.04 3.16 -11.89
N GLU A 63 8.39 3.87 -12.97
CA GLU A 63 9.65 3.69 -13.66
C GLU A 63 10.78 4.26 -12.80
N LEU A 64 11.84 3.48 -12.64
CA LEU A 64 13.08 3.97 -12.03
C LEU A 64 13.95 4.58 -13.13
N GLU A 65 14.76 5.56 -12.73
CA GLU A 65 15.82 6.09 -13.60
C GLU A 65 16.73 4.97 -14.09
N SER A 66 17.37 5.15 -15.24
CA SER A 66 18.26 4.11 -15.75
C SER A 66 19.48 3.96 -14.84
N LEU A 67 20.06 2.76 -14.81
CA LEU A 67 21.28 2.50 -14.03
C LEU A 67 22.44 3.42 -14.43
N ASP A 68 22.48 3.83 -15.70
CA ASP A 68 23.53 4.72 -16.19
C ASP A 68 23.30 6.17 -15.75
N GLU A 69 22.05 6.65 -15.73
CA GLU A 69 21.68 7.95 -15.15
C GLU A 69 21.96 8.01 -13.65
N MET A 70 21.60 6.97 -12.90
CA MET A 70 21.91 6.87 -11.46
C MET A 70 23.42 6.88 -11.19
N ARG A 71 24.21 6.22 -12.04
CA ARG A 71 25.68 6.23 -11.93
C ARG A 71 26.28 7.60 -12.23
N LEU A 72 25.75 8.31 -13.22
CA LEU A 72 26.20 9.66 -13.56
C LEU A 72 25.89 10.65 -12.43
N GLN A 73 24.70 10.57 -11.82
CA GLN A 73 24.35 11.39 -10.66
C GLN A 73 25.31 11.18 -9.49
N ILE A 74 25.67 9.93 -9.17
CA ILE A 74 26.64 9.63 -8.10
C ILE A 74 28.01 10.27 -8.39
N LEU A 75 28.47 10.25 -9.63
CA LEU A 75 29.75 10.84 -10.04
C LEU A 75 29.72 12.37 -10.09
N GLU A 76 28.56 12.98 -10.32
CA GLU A 76 28.39 14.45 -10.29
C GLU A 76 28.26 15.00 -8.85
N GLU A 77 27.87 14.17 -7.89
CA GLU A 77 27.76 14.52 -6.46
C GLU A 77 29.09 14.39 -5.69
N GLU A 78 30.10 13.71 -6.22
CA GLU A 78 31.47 13.56 -5.67
C GLU A 78 32.42 14.72 -6.04
#